data_AF-A0A531KLD9-F1
#
_entry.id   AF-A0A531KLD9-F1
#
_cell.length_a   1.000
_cell.length_b   1.000
_cell.length_c   1.000
_cell.angle_alpha   90.00
_cell.angle_beta   90.00
_cell.angle_gamma   90.00
#
_symmetry.space_group_name_H-M   'P 1'
#
loop_
_entity.id
_entity.type
_entity.pdbx_description
1 polymer ?
#
loop_
_entity_poly.entity_id
_entity_poly.type
_entity_poly.pdbx_seq_one_letter_code
_entity_poly.pdbx_strand_id
1 'polypeptide(L)'
;MTVREDVHSAGIPVLCQSCEARHRGVCGALDPDQLVALAKTSSKHRVEPGIELIGDAETVDSYSNVLSGVVKLTKSLSDGRQQIVGLQFAPDFLG
;
A
#
# COMPACT_ATOMS: atom_id res chain seq x y z
N MET A 1 -26.65 -6.71 -2.30
CA MET A 1 -25.74 -7.49 -3.17
C MET A 1 -25.17 -8.61 -2.32
N THR A 2 -25.57 -9.85 -2.58
CA THR A 2 -24.99 -11.03 -1.94
C THR A 2 -23.65 -11.34 -2.60
N VAL A 3 -22.57 -11.21 -1.85
CA VAL A 3 -21.23 -11.57 -2.31
C VAL A 3 -21.20 -13.09 -2.48
N ARG A 4 -20.78 -13.60 -3.64
CA ARG A 4 -20.60 -15.04 -3.87
C ARG A 4 -19.34 -15.49 -3.13
N GLU A 5 -19.48 -16.53 -2.35
CA GLU A 5 -18.41 -17.08 -1.52
C GLU A 5 -17.79 -18.28 -2.24
N ASP A 6 -16.59 -18.05 -2.79
CA ASP A 6 -15.80 -19.08 -3.47
C ASP A 6 -14.55 -19.41 -2.63
N VAL A 7 -13.81 -20.48 -2.96
CA VAL A 7 -12.58 -20.91 -2.25
C VAL A 7 -11.55 -19.77 -2.11
N HIS A 8 -11.57 -18.78 -3.02
CA HIS A 8 -10.66 -17.64 -3.03
C HIS A 8 -11.13 -16.44 -2.18
N SER A 9 -12.36 -16.48 -1.67
CA SER A 9 -13.04 -15.38 -0.98
C SER A 9 -13.46 -15.71 0.46
N ALA A 10 -13.59 -16.99 0.80
CA ALA A 10 -13.93 -17.43 2.15
C ALA A 10 -12.86 -16.96 3.16
N GLY A 11 -13.29 -16.31 4.25
CA GLY A 11 -12.41 -15.76 5.29
C GLY A 11 -11.65 -14.48 4.93
N ILE A 12 -11.74 -14.01 3.67
CA ILE A 12 -11.10 -12.76 3.25
C ILE A 12 -11.95 -11.55 3.70
N PRO A 13 -11.36 -10.52 4.34
CA PRO A 13 -12.09 -9.30 4.69
C PRO A 13 -12.78 -8.69 3.47
N VAL A 14 -14.01 -8.20 3.62
CA VAL A 14 -14.80 -7.59 2.52
C VAL A 14 -14.01 -6.50 1.78
N LEU A 15 -13.22 -5.73 2.53
CA LEU A 15 -12.35 -4.66 2.03
C LEU A 15 -11.26 -5.16 1.07
N CYS A 16 -10.82 -6.41 1.24
CA CYS A 16 -9.74 -7.05 0.49
C CYS A 16 -10.24 -7.88 -0.69
N GLN A 17 -11.51 -8.28 -0.71
CA GLN A 17 -12.07 -9.15 -1.76
C GLN A 17 -12.01 -8.50 -3.16
N SER A 18 -12.18 -7.19 -3.25
CA SER A 18 -12.08 -6.42 -4.50
C SER A 18 -10.73 -5.71 -4.70
N CYS A 19 -9.74 -6.01 -3.86
CA CYS A 19 -8.43 -5.38 -3.92
C CYS A 19 -7.50 -6.14 -4.87
N GLU A 20 -7.29 -5.62 -6.08
CA GLU A 20 -6.38 -6.23 -7.06
C GLU A 20 -4.92 -6.28 -6.58
N ALA A 21 -4.51 -5.27 -5.81
CA ALA A 21 -3.18 -5.18 -5.20
C ALA A 21 -2.90 -6.32 -4.19
N ARG A 22 -3.95 -6.94 -3.63
CA ARG A 22 -3.83 -7.97 -2.58
C ARG A 22 -2.91 -9.10 -2.99
N HIS A 23 -3.04 -9.58 -4.23
CA HIS A 23 -2.47 -10.87 -4.64
C HIS A 23 -0.96 -10.83 -4.92
N ARG A 24 -0.40 -9.65 -5.21
CA ARG A 24 0.98 -9.51 -5.69
C ARG A 24 1.88 -8.72 -4.73
N GLY A 25 1.34 -8.19 -3.63
CA GLY A 25 2.07 -7.44 -2.61
C GLY A 25 2.16 -8.19 -1.28
N VAL A 26 2.42 -7.46 -0.21
CA VAL A 26 2.55 -8.02 1.16
C VAL A 26 1.33 -8.84 1.57
N CYS A 27 0.12 -8.41 1.17
CA CYS A 27 -1.13 -9.11 1.50
C CYS A 27 -1.22 -10.50 0.87
N GLY A 28 -0.48 -10.78 -0.21
CA GLY A 28 -0.52 -12.06 -0.91
C GLY A 28 0.23 -13.18 -0.16
N ALA A 29 1.09 -12.79 0.78
CA ALA A 29 1.81 -13.72 1.65
C ALA A 29 1.06 -14.08 2.93
N LEU A 30 -0.12 -13.48 3.17
CA LEU A 30 -0.88 -13.63 4.41
C LEU A 30 -2.03 -14.62 4.25
N ASP A 31 -2.28 -15.42 5.28
CA ASP A 31 -3.48 -16.25 5.39
C ASP A 31 -4.73 -15.39 5.70
N PRO A 32 -5.96 -15.95 5.61
CA PRO A 32 -7.18 -15.19 5.84
C PRO A 32 -7.27 -14.54 7.23
N ASP A 33 -6.81 -15.20 8.30
CA ASP A 33 -6.88 -14.67 9.66
C ASP A 33 -5.87 -13.53 9.85
N GLN A 34 -4.68 -13.66 9.26
CA GLN A 34 -3.67 -12.60 9.19
C GLN A 34 -4.17 -11.39 8.38
N LEU A 35 -4.90 -11.61 7.29
CA LEU A 35 -5.54 -10.54 6.52
C LEU A 35 -6.60 -9.81 7.34
N VAL A 36 -7.40 -10.53 8.13
CA VAL A 36 -8.36 -9.93 9.06
C VAL A 36 -7.64 -9.08 10.11
N ALA A 37 -6.53 -9.57 10.68
CA ALA A 37 -5.74 -8.82 11.65
C ALA A 37 -5.16 -7.54 11.03
N LEU A 38 -4.53 -7.64 9.86
CA LEU A 38 -3.96 -6.50 9.15
C LEU A 38 -5.05 -5.47 8.78
N ALA A 39 -6.20 -5.93 8.28
CA ALA A 39 -7.30 -5.04 7.90
C ALA A 39 -7.87 -4.26 9.10
N LYS A 40 -7.86 -4.84 10.31
CA LYS A 40 -8.33 -4.16 11.53
C LYS A 40 -7.42 -3.03 11.99
N THR A 41 -6.12 -3.10 11.69
CA THR A 41 -5.14 -2.08 12.08
C THR A 41 -4.76 -1.14 10.93
N SER A 42 -5.30 -1.36 9.74
CA SER A 42 -5.00 -0.56 8.55
C SER A 42 -6.11 0.43 8.25
N SER A 43 -5.73 1.61 7.77
CA SER A 43 -6.65 2.62 7.23
C SER A 43 -6.34 2.89 5.76
N LYS A 44 -7.38 3.17 4.98
CA LYS A 44 -7.26 3.52 3.56
C LYS A 44 -7.29 5.03 3.41
N HIS A 45 -6.25 5.59 2.81
CA HIS A 45 -6.17 7.02 2.51
C HIS A 45 -6.06 7.25 1.00
N ARG A 46 -6.62 8.37 0.54
CA ARG A 46 -6.38 8.91 -0.79
C ARG A 46 -5.52 10.15 -0.62
N VAL A 47 -4.45 10.22 -1.38
CA VAL A 47 -3.53 11.35 -1.39
C VAL A 47 -3.60 12.00 -2.77
N GLU A 48 -3.73 13.33 -2.77
CA GLU A 48 -3.80 14.10 -4.01
C GLU A 48 -2.41 14.21 -4.66
N PRO A 49 -2.32 14.32 -6.00
CA PRO A 49 -1.04 14.44 -6.69
C PRO A 49 -0.20 15.60 -6.17
N GLY A 50 1.10 15.35 -5.98
CA GLY A 50 2.07 16.37 -5.54
C GLY A 50 2.17 16.54 -4.02
N ILE A 51 1.35 15.85 -3.24
CA ILE A 51 1.50 15.80 -1.77
C ILE A 51 2.64 14.84 -1.41
N GLU A 52 3.53 15.30 -0.51
CA GLU A 52 4.59 14.49 0.06
C GLU A 52 4.01 13.48 1.06
N LEU A 53 4.49 12.24 0.99
CA LEU A 53 4.06 11.18 1.91
C LEU A 53 4.96 11.09 3.15
N ILE A 54 6.28 11.05 2.93
CA ILE A 54 7.33 10.93 3.96
C ILE A 54 8.53 11.74 3.46
N GLY A 55 9.10 12.60 4.31
CA GLY A 55 10.30 13.38 3.99
C GLY A 55 11.60 12.58 4.08
N ASP A 56 12.66 13.10 3.46
CA ASP A 56 14.01 12.51 3.54
C ASP A 56 14.55 12.60 4.98
N ALA A 57 15.04 11.49 5.51
CA ALA A 57 15.53 11.38 6.90
C ALA A 57 14.48 11.67 8.01
N GLU A 58 13.19 11.63 7.70
CA GLU A 58 12.13 11.70 8.70
C GLU A 58 11.83 10.34 9.34
N THR A 59 11.23 10.36 10.53
CA THR A 59 10.78 9.14 11.20
C THR A 59 9.62 8.51 10.43
N VAL A 60 9.70 7.20 10.21
CA VAL A 60 8.62 6.44 9.56
C VAL A 60 7.59 6.03 10.61
N ASP A 61 6.46 6.73 10.64
CA ASP A 61 5.37 6.46 11.59
C ASP A 61 4.36 5.42 11.07
N SER A 62 4.34 5.19 9.75
CA SER A 62 3.42 4.25 9.13
C SER A 62 3.99 3.65 7.86
N TYR A 63 3.54 2.43 7.56
CA TYR A 63 3.82 1.74 6.30
C TYR A 63 2.54 1.61 5.49
N SER A 64 2.67 1.63 4.16
CA SER A 64 1.55 1.61 3.24
C SER A 64 1.78 0.65 2.08
N ASN A 65 0.71 -0.03 1.66
CA ASN A 65 0.69 -0.76 0.40
C ASN A 65 0.01 0.10 -0.66
N VAL A 66 0.65 0.33 -1.81
CA VAL A 66 0.06 1.10 -2.90
C VAL A 66 -1.11 0.32 -3.49
N LEU A 67 -2.32 0.87 -3.39
CA LEU A 67 -3.51 0.23 -3.96
C LEU A 67 -3.78 0.66 -5.41
N SER A 68 -3.39 1.89 -5.76
CA SER A 68 -3.47 2.45 -7.11
C SER A 68 -2.66 3.74 -7.23
N GLY A 69 -2.33 4.13 -8.46
CA GLY A 69 -1.53 5.33 -8.74
C GLY A 69 -0.02 5.04 -8.80
N VAL A 70 0.77 6.09 -8.66
CA VAL A 70 2.24 6.04 -8.68
C VAL A 70 2.80 6.95 -7.59
N VAL A 71 3.81 6.46 -6.87
CA VAL A 71 4.58 7.24 -5.90
C VAL A 71 5.99 7.41 -6.45
N LYS A 72 6.47 8.66 -6.47
CA LYS A 72 7.82 9.01 -6.93
C LYS A 72 8.75 9.08 -5.72
N LEU A 73 9.81 8.29 -5.73
CA LEU A 73 10.85 8.36 -4.72
C LEU A 73 11.91 9.36 -5.15
N THR A 74 12.24 10.30 -4.26
CA THR A 74 13.29 11.30 -4.49
C THR A 74 14.33 11.26 -3.40
N LYS A 75 15.57 11.60 -3.75
CA LYS A 75 16.63 11.91 -2.80
C LYS A 75 17.09 13.35 -2.93
N SER A 76 17.32 13.97 -1.77
CA SER A 76 17.97 15.27 -1.68
C SER A 76 19.48 15.09 -1.87
N LEU A 77 20.08 15.83 -2.79
CA LEU A 77 21.52 15.87 -3.00
C LEU A 77 22.14 17.01 -2.19
N SER A 78 23.43 16.90 -1.87
CA SER A 78 24.16 17.92 -1.09
C SER A 78 24.24 19.28 -1.77
N ASP A 79 24.04 19.35 -3.10
CA ASP A 79 23.99 20.57 -3.89
C ASP A 79 22.58 21.20 -3.97
N GLY A 80 21.62 20.68 -3.19
CA GLY A 80 20.24 21.17 -3.13
C GLY A 80 19.31 20.65 -4.22
N ARG A 81 19.79 19.80 -5.13
CA ARG A 81 18.94 19.18 -6.16
C ARG A 81 18.15 18.00 -5.59
N GLN A 82 17.02 17.71 -6.23
CA GLN A 82 16.23 16.49 -6.01
C GLN A 82 16.44 15.53 -7.19
N GLN A 83 16.77 14.28 -6.88
CA GLN A 83 16.90 13.22 -7.89
C GLN A 83 15.80 12.20 -7.72
N ILE A 84 15.09 11.86 -8.80
CA ILE A 84 14.18 10.71 -8.82
C ILE A 84 15.03 9.44 -8.79
N VAL A 85 14.82 8.61 -7.77
CA VAL A 85 15.56 7.36 -7.56
C VAL A 85 14.70 6.12 -7.79
N GLY A 86 13.38 6.28 -7.90
CA GLY A 86 12.47 5.18 -8.17
C GLY A 86 11.03 5.64 -8.35
N LEU A 87 10.22 4.73 -8.87
CA LEU A 87 8.76 4.85 -8.97
C LEU A 87 8.16 3.59 -8.39
N GLN A 88 7.17 3.76 -7.50
CA GLN A 88 6.45 2.67 -6.85
C GLN A 88 5.01 2.66 -7.35
N PHE A 89 4.52 1.48 -7.71
CA PHE A 89 3.19 1.23 -8.27
C PHE A 89 2.42 0.27 -7.38
N ALA A 90 1.14 0.02 -7.67
CA ALA A 90 0.44 -1.07 -6.99
C ALA A 90 1.06 -2.43 -7.40
N PRO A 91 1.41 -3.33 -6.46
CA PRO A 91 1.18 -3.30 -5.01
C PRO A 91 2.46 -3.13 -4.17
N ASP A 92 3.32 -2.19 -4.55
CA ASP A 92 4.57 -1.93 -3.85
C ASP A 92 4.29 -1.43 -2.42
N PHE A 93 5.18 -1.82 -1.52
CA PHE A 93 5.14 -1.45 -0.11
C PHE A 93 6.07 -0.26 0.15
N LEU A 94 5.61 0.68 0.97
CA LEU A 94 6.22 1.98 1.24
C LEU A 94 6.26 2.24 2.75
N GLY A 95 7.22 3.05 3.17
CA GLY A 95 7.55 3.31 4.58
C GLY A 95 9.05 3.14 4.76
#